data_AF-A0A520HU95-F1
#
_entry.id   AF-A0A520HU95-F1
#
_cell.length_a   1.000
_cell.length_b   1.000
_cell.length_c   1.000
_cell.angle_alpha   90.00
_cell.angle_beta   90.00
_cell.angle_gamma   90.00
#
_symmetry.space_group_name_H-M   'P 1'
#
loop_
_entity.id
_entity.type
_entity.pdbx_description
1 polymer ?
#
loop_
_entity_poly.entity_id
_entity_poly.type
_entity_poly.pdbx_seq_one_letter_code
_entity_poly.pdbx_strand_id
1 'polypeptide(L)'
;ATATHIATKLARHFAGDTPPPAMVARLKTAFLKSGGDLPTVYRALGRDIPFPWRLELHGFRHPCLGRGDQRALGTTTVQPGVTVGMMNQLGQPIWQPGQPIGYDDVAAAWAGPDAIMRRVEAAERFAARAGPVDARALAPTLFPASLSPTTAQGLSRAESPAQALALLLVAPESLRR
;
A
#
# COMPACT_ATOMS: atom_id res chain seq x y z
N ALA A 1 -19.81 -14.89 14.50
CA ALA A 1 -19.23 -14.67 13.15
C ALA A 1 -18.46 -13.35 13.07
N THR A 2 -19.04 -12.21 13.45
CA THR A 2 -18.46 -10.85 13.31
C THR A 2 -17.08 -10.67 13.96
N ALA A 3 -16.90 -11.07 15.22
CA ALA A 3 -15.63 -10.91 15.92
C ALA A 3 -14.48 -11.65 15.23
N THR A 4 -14.73 -12.87 14.72
CA THR A 4 -13.74 -13.61 13.92
C THR A 4 -13.44 -12.89 12.61
N HIS A 5 -14.46 -12.39 11.92
CA HIS A 5 -14.28 -11.67 10.65
C HIS A 5 -13.42 -10.41 10.81
N ILE A 6 -13.72 -9.57 11.81
CA ILE A 6 -12.96 -8.34 12.11
C ILE A 6 -11.54 -8.68 12.53
N ALA A 7 -11.36 -9.67 13.43
CA ALA A 7 -10.04 -10.11 13.87
C ALA A 7 -9.18 -10.61 12.70
N THR A 8 -9.76 -11.40 11.79
CA THR A 8 -9.06 -11.90 10.61
C THR A 8 -8.68 -10.78 9.65
N LYS A 9 -9.58 -9.83 9.36
CA LYS A 9 -9.25 -8.67 8.51
C LYS A 9 -8.14 -7.82 9.10
N LEU A 10 -8.21 -7.53 10.40
CA LEU A 10 -7.18 -6.75 11.07
C LEU A 10 -5.83 -7.49 11.06
N ALA A 11 -5.82 -8.78 11.42
CA ALA A 11 -4.60 -9.58 11.38
C ALA A 11 -4.00 -9.64 9.96
N ARG A 12 -4.83 -9.79 8.91
CA ARG A 12 -4.37 -9.79 7.51
C ARG A 12 -3.73 -8.47 7.10
N HIS A 13 -4.31 -7.36 7.54
CA HIS A 13 -3.78 -6.05 7.20
C HIS A 13 -2.33 -5.87 7.66
N PHE A 14 -2.01 -6.35 8.87
CA PHE A 14 -0.72 -6.13 9.52
C PHE A 14 0.28 -7.31 9.44
N ALA A 15 -0.20 -8.54 9.27
CA ALA A 15 0.64 -9.75 9.24
C ALA A 15 0.67 -10.44 7.86
N GLY A 16 0.05 -9.84 6.84
CA GLY A 16 -0.04 -10.40 5.49
C GLY A 16 -1.23 -11.33 5.27
N ASP A 17 -1.38 -11.84 4.05
CA ASP A 17 -2.58 -12.56 3.57
C ASP A 17 -2.97 -13.77 4.43
N THR A 18 -1.98 -14.45 5.03
CA THR A 18 -2.15 -15.63 5.90
C THR A 18 -1.66 -15.34 7.32
N PRO A 19 -2.47 -14.66 8.17
CA PRO A 19 -2.07 -14.31 9.51
C PRO A 19 -2.00 -15.55 10.44
N PRO A 20 -1.13 -15.54 11.47
CA PRO A 20 -1.07 -16.62 12.45
C PRO A 20 -2.42 -16.85 13.14
N PRO A 21 -2.93 -18.10 13.22
CA PRO A 21 -4.22 -18.38 13.86
C PRO A 21 -4.29 -17.92 15.32
N ALA A 22 -3.17 -17.97 16.04
CA ALA A 22 -3.06 -17.49 17.42
C ALA A 22 -3.31 -15.98 17.54
N MET A 23 -2.83 -15.20 16.57
CA MET A 23 -3.06 -13.75 16.51
C MET A 23 -4.56 -13.45 16.32
N VAL A 24 -5.21 -14.13 15.37
CA VAL A 24 -6.65 -13.99 15.13
C VAL A 24 -7.46 -14.35 16.37
N ALA A 25 -7.12 -15.46 17.04
CA ALA A 25 -7.80 -15.90 18.25
C ALA A 25 -7.70 -14.86 19.38
N ARG A 26 -6.52 -14.26 19.57
CA ARG A 26 -6.34 -13.22 20.60
C ARG A 26 -7.11 -11.94 20.27
N LEU A 27 -7.07 -11.47 19.02
CA LEU A 27 -7.83 -10.28 18.60
C LEU A 27 -9.34 -10.50 18.76
N LYS A 28 -9.83 -11.70 18.39
CA LYS A 28 -11.22 -12.10 18.61
C LYS A 28 -11.59 -12.04 20.10
N THR A 29 -10.75 -12.59 20.97
CA THR A 29 -10.99 -12.55 22.43
C THR A 29 -10.99 -11.11 22.96
N ALA A 30 -10.07 -10.26 22.49
CA ALA A 30 -10.04 -8.85 22.87
C ALA A 30 -11.34 -8.14 22.46
N PHE A 31 -11.77 -8.32 21.21
CA PHE A 31 -13.01 -7.74 20.68
C PHE A 31 -14.24 -8.17 21.49
N LEU A 32 -14.37 -9.46 21.81
CA LEU A 32 -15.51 -9.97 22.56
C LEU A 32 -15.53 -9.47 24.00
N LYS A 33 -14.37 -9.46 24.69
CA LYS A 33 -14.27 -9.01 26.09
C LYS A 33 -14.51 -7.51 26.25
N SER A 34 -14.11 -6.72 25.26
CA SER A 34 -14.23 -5.26 25.31
C SER A 34 -15.53 -4.73 24.73
N GLY A 35 -16.44 -5.60 24.25
CA GLY A 35 -17.66 -5.18 23.58
C GLY A 35 -17.41 -4.48 22.24
N GLY A 36 -16.28 -4.74 21.59
CA GLY A 36 -15.91 -4.14 20.31
C GLY A 36 -15.09 -2.85 20.39
N ASP A 37 -14.56 -2.49 21.57
CA ASP A 37 -13.66 -1.34 21.72
C ASP A 37 -12.37 -1.52 20.89
N LEU A 38 -12.28 -0.78 19.78
CA LEU A 38 -11.18 -0.85 18.82
C LEU A 38 -9.81 -0.53 19.46
N PRO A 39 -9.63 0.53 20.28
CA PRO A 39 -8.41 0.75 21.04
C PRO A 39 -7.88 -0.49 21.77
N THR A 40 -8.75 -1.24 22.45
CA THR A 40 -8.35 -2.48 23.14
C THR A 40 -7.89 -3.56 22.16
N VAL A 41 -8.55 -3.69 21.01
CA VAL A 41 -8.15 -4.64 19.95
C VAL A 41 -6.79 -4.27 19.36
N TYR A 42 -6.55 -2.98 19.07
CA TYR A 42 -5.26 -2.50 18.56
C TYR A 42 -4.12 -2.69 19.58
N ARG A 43 -4.38 -2.52 20.88
CA ARG A 43 -3.40 -2.86 21.92
C ARG A 43 -3.05 -4.35 21.92
N ALA A 44 -4.03 -5.22 21.68
CA ALA A 44 -3.80 -6.67 21.58
C ALA A 44 -3.07 -7.08 20.30
N LEU A 45 -3.20 -6.28 19.23
CA LEU A 45 -2.45 -6.43 17.98
C LEU A 45 -0.96 -6.12 18.18
N GLY A 46 -0.66 -4.99 18.83
CA GLY A 46 0.72 -4.54 19.06
C GLY A 46 1.59 -5.48 19.92
N ARG A 47 1.00 -6.48 20.58
CA ARG A 47 1.76 -7.50 21.34
C ARG A 47 2.48 -8.51 20.45
N ASP A 48 1.95 -8.79 19.26
CA ASP A 48 2.52 -9.80 18.36
C ASP A 48 3.39 -9.20 17.25
N ILE A 49 3.27 -7.89 17.02
CA ILE A 49 4.04 -7.21 15.99
C ILE A 49 5.30 -6.68 16.69
N PRO A 50 6.49 -7.26 16.44
CA PRO A 50 7.72 -6.76 17.03
C PRO A 50 7.94 -5.30 16.60
N PHE A 51 8.07 -4.43 17.60
CA PHE A 51 8.46 -3.04 17.39
C PHE A 51 9.98 -2.97 17.15
N PRO A 52 10.49 -2.11 16.25
CA PRO A 52 9.79 -1.25 15.30
C PRO A 52 9.83 -1.85 13.90
N TRP A 53 8.67 -2.00 13.23
CA TRP A 53 8.57 -2.21 11.77
C TRP A 53 9.58 -3.24 11.22
N ARG A 54 9.32 -4.53 11.41
CA ARG A 54 10.05 -5.53 10.61
C ARG A 54 9.85 -5.16 9.14
N LEU A 55 10.94 -4.83 8.44
CA LEU A 55 11.01 -4.40 7.03
C LEU A 55 10.58 -5.48 6.03
N GLU A 56 9.98 -6.57 6.51
CA GLU A 56 9.32 -7.52 5.62
C GLU A 56 8.02 -6.86 5.20
N LEU A 57 8.07 -6.20 4.04
CA LEU A 57 6.90 -5.58 3.44
C LEU A 57 5.87 -6.68 3.15
N HIS A 58 4.88 -6.82 4.03
CA HIS A 58 3.88 -7.87 4.02
C HIS A 58 2.64 -7.39 3.27
N GLY A 59 2.42 -7.97 2.10
CA GLY A 59 1.24 -7.72 1.29
C GLY A 59 1.39 -6.54 0.34
N PHE A 60 0.38 -6.38 -0.51
CA PHE A 60 0.40 -5.43 -1.60
C PHE A 60 -0.27 -4.11 -1.20
N ARG A 61 0.32 -2.97 -1.57
CA ARG A 61 -0.21 -1.65 -1.26
C ARG A 61 -1.46 -1.39 -2.10
N HIS A 62 -2.56 -0.99 -1.46
CA HIS A 62 -3.77 -0.58 -2.18
C HIS A 62 -3.55 0.72 -2.98
N PRO A 63 -4.23 0.91 -4.12
CA PRO A 63 -4.13 2.13 -4.92
C PRO A 63 -4.34 3.43 -4.14
N CYS A 64 -5.31 3.45 -3.22
CA CYS A 64 -5.63 4.61 -2.40
C CYS A 64 -4.50 5.02 -1.45
N LEU A 65 -3.61 4.09 -1.10
CA LEU A 65 -2.43 4.35 -0.27
C LEU A 65 -1.28 4.95 -1.08
N GLY A 66 -1.30 4.84 -2.42
CA GLY A 66 -0.38 5.52 -3.35
C GLY A 66 -0.48 7.06 -3.35
N ARG A 67 -1.45 7.64 -2.61
CA ARG A 67 -1.42 9.08 -2.28
C ARG A 67 -0.19 9.47 -1.44
N GLY A 68 0.44 8.51 -0.75
CA GLY A 68 1.75 8.70 -0.14
C GLY A 68 2.79 9.15 -1.18
N ASP A 69 2.72 8.59 -2.38
CA ASP A 69 3.66 8.90 -3.46
C ASP A 69 3.42 10.32 -4.00
N GLN A 70 2.17 10.74 -4.15
CA GLN A 70 1.85 12.15 -4.51
C GLN A 70 2.41 13.14 -3.48
N ARG A 71 2.31 12.82 -2.19
CA ARG A 71 2.92 13.62 -1.11
C ARG A 71 4.44 13.60 -1.17
N ALA A 72 5.05 12.44 -1.43
CA ALA A 72 6.48 12.29 -1.63
C ALA A 72 7.00 13.15 -2.80
N LEU A 73 6.19 13.32 -3.84
CA LEU A 73 6.48 14.18 -4.99
C LEU A 73 6.17 15.66 -4.76
N GLY A 74 5.82 16.05 -3.53
CA GLY A 74 5.50 17.44 -3.21
C GLY A 74 4.20 17.95 -3.84
N THR A 75 3.30 17.06 -4.26
CA THR A 75 2.00 17.46 -4.82
C THR A 75 1.14 18.07 -3.71
N THR A 76 0.95 19.38 -3.75
CA THR A 76 0.14 20.13 -2.78
C THR A 76 -1.28 20.40 -3.27
N THR A 77 -1.49 20.38 -4.59
CA THR A 77 -2.80 20.63 -5.21
C THR A 77 -3.33 19.35 -5.84
N VAL A 78 -4.48 18.89 -5.34
CA VAL A 78 -5.15 17.69 -5.84
C VAL A 78 -6.40 18.12 -6.61
N GLN A 79 -6.46 17.82 -7.91
CA GLN A 79 -7.69 18.01 -8.68
C GLN A 79 -8.64 16.83 -8.43
N PRO A 80 -9.86 17.05 -7.88
CA PRO A 80 -10.75 15.96 -7.49
C PRO A 80 -11.11 15.03 -8.65
N GLY A 81 -11.47 15.57 -9.82
CA GLY A 81 -11.86 14.79 -11.00
C GLY A 81 -10.74 13.88 -11.53
N VAL A 82 -9.50 14.39 -11.57
CA VAL A 82 -8.32 13.61 -11.96
C VAL A 82 -8.07 12.46 -10.98
N THR A 83 -8.26 12.72 -9.69
CA THR A 83 -8.04 11.73 -8.63
C THR A 83 -9.09 10.62 -8.67
N VAL A 84 -10.36 10.98 -8.82
CA VAL A 84 -11.47 10.01 -8.95
C VAL A 84 -11.28 9.17 -10.21
N GLY A 85 -10.97 9.79 -11.35
CA GLY A 85 -10.71 9.08 -12.60
C GLY A 85 -9.54 8.11 -12.49
N MET A 86 -8.45 8.51 -11.84
CA MET A 86 -7.30 7.64 -11.58
C MET A 86 -7.66 6.45 -10.69
N MET A 87 -8.41 6.68 -9.61
CA MET A 87 -8.85 5.60 -8.71
C MET A 87 -9.75 4.58 -9.42
N ASN A 88 -10.61 5.04 -10.32
CA ASN A 88 -11.42 4.15 -11.17
C ASN A 88 -10.54 3.30 -12.10
N GLN A 89 -9.52 3.91 -12.72
CA GLN A 89 -8.59 3.19 -13.60
C GLN A 89 -7.76 2.15 -12.84
N LEU A 90 -7.35 2.46 -11.62
CA LEU A 90 -6.61 1.55 -10.74
C LEU A 90 -7.49 0.45 -10.11
N GLY A 91 -8.79 0.40 -10.43
CA GLY A 91 -9.71 -0.64 -9.94
C GLY A 91 -10.17 -0.45 -8.49
N GLN A 92 -9.98 0.74 -7.91
CA GLN A 92 -10.42 1.07 -6.56
C GLN A 92 -11.25 2.37 -6.54
N PRO A 93 -12.45 2.38 -7.15
CA PRO A 93 -13.30 3.57 -7.16
C PRO A 93 -13.62 4.08 -5.74
N ILE A 94 -13.59 5.38 -5.54
CA ILE A 94 -13.77 5.96 -4.20
C ILE A 94 -15.24 5.80 -3.78
N TRP A 95 -15.47 5.24 -2.58
CA TRP A 95 -16.81 5.02 -2.01
C TRP A 95 -17.73 4.08 -2.79
N GLN A 96 -17.19 3.26 -3.70
CA GLN A 96 -17.98 2.36 -4.54
C GLN A 96 -17.37 0.95 -4.59
N PRO A 97 -17.25 0.24 -3.46
CA PRO A 97 -16.85 -1.17 -3.50
C PRO A 97 -17.90 -1.98 -4.27
N GLY A 98 -17.46 -2.94 -5.08
CA GLY A 98 -18.38 -3.73 -5.92
C GLY A 98 -19.34 -4.62 -5.13
N GLN A 99 -19.07 -4.85 -3.84
CA GLN A 99 -19.89 -5.67 -2.95
C GLN A 99 -19.91 -5.10 -1.51
N PRO A 100 -20.92 -5.42 -0.69
CA PRO A 100 -21.02 -4.96 0.70
C PRO A 100 -19.83 -5.35 1.60
N ILE A 101 -19.09 -6.40 1.23
CA ILE A 101 -17.88 -6.86 1.95
C ILE A 101 -16.67 -5.92 1.79
N GLY A 102 -16.80 -4.90 0.93
CA GLY A 102 -15.76 -3.93 0.64
C GLY A 102 -14.73 -4.43 -0.37
N TYR A 103 -13.56 -3.80 -0.34
CA TYR A 103 -12.39 -4.23 -1.11
C TYR A 103 -11.69 -5.41 -0.44
N ASP A 104 -11.06 -6.28 -1.24
CA ASP A 104 -10.31 -7.41 -0.74
C ASP A 104 -8.97 -6.96 -0.16
N ASP A 105 -8.53 -7.58 0.95
CA ASP A 105 -7.35 -7.19 1.71
C ASP A 105 -6.14 -8.10 1.40
N VAL A 106 -6.26 -9.00 0.40
CA VAL A 106 -5.21 -9.93 -0.03
C VAL A 106 -4.43 -9.41 -1.25
N ALA A 107 -3.14 -9.76 -1.35
CA ALA A 107 -2.28 -9.32 -2.43
C ALA A 107 -2.77 -9.76 -3.81
N ALA A 108 -3.32 -10.98 -3.93
CA ALA A 108 -3.79 -11.53 -5.20
C ALA A 108 -4.84 -10.66 -5.91
N ALA A 109 -5.68 -9.95 -5.15
CA ALA A 109 -6.69 -9.04 -5.70
C ALA A 109 -6.09 -7.78 -6.35
N TRP A 110 -4.83 -7.45 -6.04
CA TRP A 110 -4.19 -6.21 -6.45
C TRP A 110 -2.90 -6.38 -7.26
N ALA A 111 -2.31 -7.58 -7.22
CA ALA A 111 -1.05 -7.92 -7.89
C ALA A 111 -1.23 -8.74 -9.18
N GLY A 112 -2.47 -8.85 -9.68
CA GLY A 112 -2.73 -9.48 -10.97
C GLY A 112 -2.09 -8.72 -12.15
N PRO A 113 -1.78 -9.37 -13.28
CA PRO A 113 -1.08 -8.75 -14.40
C PRO A 113 -1.70 -7.41 -14.86
N ASP A 114 -3.02 -7.39 -15.04
CA ASP A 114 -3.76 -6.19 -15.46
C ASP A 114 -3.67 -5.06 -14.43
N ALA A 115 -3.70 -5.40 -13.13
CA ALA A 115 -3.61 -4.42 -12.05
C ALA A 115 -2.21 -3.79 -11.98
N ILE A 116 -1.16 -4.58 -12.25
CA ILE A 116 0.21 -4.07 -12.37
C ILE A 116 0.35 -3.16 -13.59
N MET A 117 -0.17 -3.57 -14.75
CA MET A 117 -0.11 -2.75 -15.97
C MET A 117 -0.80 -1.39 -15.79
N ARG A 118 -1.99 -1.37 -15.19
CA ARG A 118 -2.70 -0.11 -14.86
C ARG A 118 -1.88 0.81 -13.95
N ARG A 119 -1.06 0.26 -13.06
CA ARG A 119 -0.17 1.04 -12.19
C ARG A 119 1.02 1.60 -12.95
N VAL A 120 1.60 0.84 -13.87
CA VAL A 120 2.67 1.32 -14.76
C VAL A 120 2.18 2.51 -15.57
N GLU A 121 1.04 2.37 -16.25
CA GLU A 121 0.46 3.48 -17.02
C GLU A 121 0.11 4.70 -16.15
N ALA A 122 -0.38 4.47 -14.94
CA ALA A 122 -0.66 5.55 -14.00
C ALA A 122 0.62 6.26 -13.55
N ALA A 123 1.67 5.50 -13.24
CA ALA A 123 2.98 6.01 -12.84
C ALA A 123 3.64 6.85 -13.93
N GLU A 124 3.58 6.40 -15.19
CA GLU A 124 4.06 7.19 -16.34
C GLU A 124 3.31 8.51 -16.48
N ARG A 125 1.97 8.49 -16.38
CA ARG A 125 1.15 9.71 -16.44
C ARG A 125 1.42 10.66 -15.28
N PHE A 126 1.72 10.14 -14.10
CA PHE A 126 2.15 10.96 -12.96
C PHE A 126 3.54 11.55 -13.18
N ALA A 127 4.50 10.74 -13.61
CA ALA A 127 5.85 11.18 -13.84
C ALA A 127 5.96 12.23 -14.95
N ALA A 128 5.15 12.09 -16.02
CA ALA A 128 5.07 13.08 -17.10
C ALA A 128 4.52 14.44 -16.66
N ARG A 129 3.76 14.49 -15.56
CA ARG A 129 3.18 15.73 -15.00
C ARG A 129 3.92 16.22 -13.77
N ALA A 130 4.82 15.40 -13.21
CA ALA A 130 5.62 15.77 -12.07
C ALA A 130 6.60 16.87 -12.46
N GLY A 131 6.92 17.75 -11.51
CA GLY A 131 7.99 18.72 -11.67
C GLY A 131 9.37 18.05 -11.78
N PRO A 132 10.47 18.83 -11.77
CA PRO A 132 11.83 18.29 -11.85
C PRO A 132 12.18 17.54 -10.55
N VAL A 133 11.77 16.28 -10.46
CA VAL A 133 12.06 15.38 -9.35
C VAL A 133 13.11 14.37 -9.81
N ASP A 134 14.25 14.33 -9.12
CA ASP A 134 15.23 13.26 -9.34
C ASP A 134 14.88 12.03 -8.51
N ALA A 135 14.38 11.00 -9.19
CA ALA A 135 14.04 9.72 -8.57
C ALA A 135 15.24 9.05 -7.88
N ARG A 136 16.48 9.31 -8.35
CA ARG A 136 17.70 8.71 -7.78
C ARG A 136 18.04 9.32 -6.42
N ALA A 137 17.79 10.60 -6.25
CA ALA A 137 17.92 11.29 -4.96
C ALA A 137 16.73 11.00 -4.03
N LEU A 138 15.53 10.83 -4.60
CA LEU A 138 14.31 10.59 -3.84
C LEU A 138 14.24 9.17 -3.26
N ALA A 139 14.66 8.14 -4.02
CA ALA A 139 14.49 6.75 -3.61
C ALA A 139 15.15 6.39 -2.25
N PRO A 140 16.39 6.81 -1.94
CA PRO A 140 16.99 6.56 -0.62
C PRO A 140 16.27 7.29 0.52
N THR A 141 15.61 8.41 0.22
CA THR A 141 14.83 9.18 1.20
C THR A 141 13.50 8.50 1.52
N LEU A 142 12.86 7.90 0.51
CA LEU A 142 11.58 7.19 0.67
C LEU A 142 11.75 5.79 1.29
N PHE A 143 12.83 5.11 0.97
CA PHE A 143 13.07 3.73 1.36
C PHE A 143 14.41 3.58 2.08
N PRO A 144 14.59 4.24 3.24
CA PRO A 144 15.82 4.13 4.01
C PRO A 144 16.00 2.68 4.45
N ALA A 145 17.17 2.10 4.17
CA ALA A 145 17.55 0.71 4.47
C ALA A 145 16.69 -0.40 3.81
N SER A 146 15.69 -0.06 2.99
CA SER A 146 14.87 -1.02 2.23
C SER A 146 15.05 -0.96 0.71
N LEU A 147 15.73 0.08 0.19
CA LEU A 147 15.98 0.20 -1.25
C LEU A 147 16.84 -0.96 -1.76
N SER A 148 16.29 -1.76 -2.66
CA SER A 148 17.02 -2.88 -3.24
C SER A 148 18.07 -2.42 -4.26
N PRO A 149 19.18 -3.17 -4.42
CA PRO A 149 20.17 -2.89 -5.46
C PRO A 149 19.58 -2.91 -6.87
N THR A 150 18.59 -3.78 -7.11
CA THR A 150 17.89 -3.90 -8.40
C THR A 150 17.12 -2.62 -8.73
N THR A 151 16.34 -2.11 -7.77
CA THR A 151 15.63 -0.83 -7.95
C THR A 151 16.61 0.31 -8.17
N ALA A 152 17.66 0.42 -7.35
CA ALA A 152 18.69 1.46 -7.52
C ALA A 152 19.36 1.42 -8.89
N GLN A 153 19.71 0.22 -9.38
CA GLN A 153 20.28 0.04 -10.71
C GLN A 153 19.30 0.43 -11.82
N GLY A 154 18.03 0.03 -11.71
CA GLY A 154 16.98 0.41 -12.65
C GLY A 154 16.83 1.92 -12.77
N LEU A 155 16.81 2.64 -11.64
CA LEU A 155 16.76 4.10 -11.61
C LEU A 155 18.00 4.74 -12.24
N SER A 156 19.19 4.18 -12.01
CA SER A 156 20.44 4.71 -12.59
C SER A 156 20.44 4.64 -14.11
N ARG A 157 19.88 3.57 -14.69
CA ARG A 157 19.86 3.29 -16.13
C ARG A 157 18.71 3.95 -16.89
N ALA A 158 17.78 4.62 -16.20
CA ALA A 158 16.68 5.30 -16.85
C ALA A 158 17.18 6.40 -17.80
N GLU A 159 16.62 6.43 -19.01
CA GLU A 159 16.97 7.33 -20.11
C GLU A 159 16.47 8.76 -19.87
N SER A 160 15.45 8.93 -19.02
CA SER A 160 14.91 10.23 -18.66
C SER A 160 14.52 10.33 -17.17
N PRO A 161 14.47 11.54 -16.59
CA PRO A 161 13.99 11.74 -15.23
C PRO A 161 12.54 11.24 -15.03
N ALA A 162 11.66 11.45 -16.01
CA ALA A 162 10.29 10.95 -15.96
C ALA A 162 10.23 9.43 -15.96
N GLN A 163 11.06 8.75 -16.76
CA GLN A 163 11.14 7.29 -16.72
C GLN A 163 11.69 6.79 -15.38
N ALA A 164 12.73 7.43 -14.84
CA ALA A 164 13.25 7.09 -13.52
C ALA A 164 12.18 7.21 -12.43
N LEU A 165 11.38 8.27 -12.49
CA LEU A 165 10.29 8.49 -11.54
C LEU A 165 9.16 7.46 -11.73
N ALA A 166 8.76 7.14 -12.96
CA ALA A 166 7.78 6.10 -13.22
C ALA A 166 8.24 4.74 -12.65
N LEU A 167 9.50 4.38 -12.88
CA LEU A 167 10.12 3.16 -12.32
C LEU A 167 10.11 3.16 -10.79
N LEU A 168 10.40 4.30 -10.15
CA LEU A 168 10.33 4.41 -8.68
C LEU A 168 8.91 4.16 -8.17
N LEU A 169 7.88 4.71 -8.82
CA LEU A 169 6.48 4.57 -8.40
C LEU A 169 5.95 3.13 -8.53
N VAL A 170 6.52 2.32 -9.42
CA VAL A 170 6.16 0.89 -9.59
C VAL A 170 7.20 -0.08 -9.04
N ALA A 171 8.21 0.42 -8.34
CA ALA A 171 9.23 -0.43 -7.72
C ALA A 171 8.58 -1.37 -6.67
N PRO A 172 9.15 -2.57 -6.43
CA PRO A 172 8.64 -3.48 -5.41
C PRO A 172 8.45 -2.83 -4.04
N GLU A 173 9.35 -1.91 -3.67
CA GLU A 173 9.30 -1.14 -2.42
C GLU A 173 8.08 -0.20 -2.36
N SER A 174 7.71 0.42 -3.49
CA SER A 174 6.54 1.30 -3.63
C SER A 174 5.22 0.53 -3.68
N LEU A 175 5.25 -0.70 -4.22
CA LEU A 175 4.07 -1.53 -4.38
C LEU A 175 3.71 -2.35 -3.14
N ARG A 176 4.56 -2.35 -2.11
CA ARG A 176 4.32 -3.10 -0.87
C ARG A 176 4.12 -2.16 0.32
N ARG A 177 3.63 -2.75 1.41
CA ARG A 177 3.35 -2.09 2.69
C ARG A 177 4.06 -2.81 3.82
#